data_AF-A0A7Y4WH89-F1
#
_entry.id   AF-A0A7Y4WH89-F1
#
_cell.length_a   1.000
_cell.length_b   1.000
_cell.length_c   1.000
_cell.angle_alpha   90.00
_cell.angle_beta   90.00
_cell.angle_gamma   90.00
#
_symmetry.space_group_name_H-M   'P 1'
#
loop_
_entity.id
_entity.type
_entity.pdbx_description
1 polymer ?
#
loop_
_entity_poly.entity_id
_entity_poly.type
_entity_poly.pdbx_seq_one_letter_code
_entity_poly.pdbx_strand_id
1 'polypeptide(L)' 'MILQSRIEFGAGHVYLVRLVLDIDRAPPEIVTVYRTSKLEKYWKASP' A
#
# COMPACT_ATOMS: atom_id res chain seq x y z
N MET A 1 -2.92 -7.43 -8.46
CA MET A 1 -2.34 -7.78 -7.13
C MET A 1 -2.26 -6.53 -6.25
N ILE A 2 -2.35 -6.65 -4.91
CA ILE A 2 -2.14 -5.51 -4.00
C ILE A 2 -0.94 -5.79 -3.08
N LEU A 3 0.01 -4.86 -3.06
CA LEU A 3 1.09 -4.84 -2.07
C LEU A 3 0.86 -3.69 -1.09
N GLN A 4 1.31 -3.86 0.16
CA GLN A 4 1.15 -2.84 1.18
C GLN A 4 2.34 -2.79 2.13
N SER A 5 2.68 -1.59 2.60
CA SER A 5 3.75 -1.37 3.57
C SER A 5 3.41 -0.23 4.53
N ARG A 6 3.91 -0.32 5.76
CA ARG A 6 3.85 0.76 6.76
C ARG A 6 5.09 1.63 6.58
N ILE A 7 4.88 2.90 6.29
CA ILE A 7 5.97 3.86 6.02
C ILE A 7 5.73 5.10 6.88
N GLU A 8 6.78 5.57 7.56
CA GLU A 8 6.75 6.85 8.25
C GLU A 8 6.97 7.98 7.24
N PHE A 9 6.03 8.93 7.19
CA PHE A 9 6.14 10.13 6.36
C PHE A 9 6.28 11.36 7.22
N GLY A 10 7.47 11.55 7.80
CA GLY A 10 7.84 12.73 8.57
C GLY A 10 7.00 12.94 9.84
N ALA A 11 7.54 13.73 10.77
CA ALA A 11 6.86 14.15 11.99
C ALA A 11 6.21 12.99 12.79
N GLY A 12 6.79 11.78 12.77
CA GLY A 12 6.31 10.63 13.53
C GLY A 12 5.00 9.99 13.05
N HIS A 13 4.46 10.38 11.88
CA HIS A 13 3.21 9.83 11.39
C HIS A 13 3.45 8.63 10.47
N VAL A 14 2.93 7.48 10.89
CA VAL A 14 2.96 6.24 10.09
C VAL A 14 1.74 6.20 9.17
N TYR A 15 1.97 5.88 7.90
CA TYR A 15 0.93 5.68 6.89
C TYR A 15 1.00 4.26 6.35
N LEU A 16 -0.14 3.74 5.94
CA LEU A 16 -0.22 2.55 5.11
C LEU A 16 -0.16 2.97 3.64
N VAL A 17 0.91 2.59 2.95
CA VAL A 17 1.03 2.75 1.50
C VAL A 17 0.51 1.49 0.84
N ARG A 18 -0.36 1.66 -0.17
CA ARG A 18 -0.95 0.56 -0.94
C ARG A 18 -0.62 0.76 -2.41
N LEU A 19 -0.09 -0.30 -3.01
CA LEU A 19 0.22 -0.39 -4.44
C LEU A 19 -0.76 -1.38 -5.06
N VAL A 20 -1.48 -0.93 -6.08
CA VAL A 20 -2.29 -1.79 -6.94
C VAL A 20 -1.50 -2.03 -8.21
N LEU A 21 -1.20 -3.30 -8.46
CA LEU A 21 -0.45 -3.77 -9.61
C LEU A 21 -1.40 -4.43 -10.61
N ASP A 22 -1.27 -4.04 -11.86
CA ASP A 22 -1.76 -4.79 -13.02
C ASP A 22 -0.69 -5.83 -13.38
N ILE A 23 -0.99 -7.10 -13.05
CA ILE A 23 -0.06 -8.23 -13.22
C ILE A 23 -0.24 -8.94 -14.56
N ASP A 24 -1.26 -8.57 -15.33
CA ASP A 24 -1.53 -9.17 -16.64
C ASP A 24 -0.66 -8.54 -17.74
N ARG A 25 0.13 -7.51 -17.39
CA ARG A 25 1.13 -6.86 -18.26
C ARG A 25 2.53 -7.41 -18.03
N ALA A 26 3.36 -7.33 -19.07
CA ALA A 26 4.78 -7.68 -19.03
C ALA A 26 5.63 -6.48 -19.48
N PRO A 27 6.34 -5.79 -18.56
CA PRO A 27 6.41 -6.05 -17.12
C PRO A 27 5.13 -5.66 -16.36
N PRO A 28 4.91 -6.16 -15.13
CA PRO A 28 3.81 -5.72 -14.29
C PRO A 28 3.87 -4.21 -14.04
N GLU A 29 2.72 -3.53 -14.13
CA GLU A 29 2.63 -2.08 -14.00
C GLU A 29 1.92 -1.67 -12.71
N ILE A 30 2.36 -0.56 -12.12
CA ILE A 30 1.68 0.06 -10.99
C ILE A 30 0.60 0.98 -11.53
N VAL A 31 -0.67 0.63 -11.29
CA VAL A 31 -1.82 1.40 -11.79
C VAL A 31 -2.37 2.38 -10.76
N THR A 32 -2.17 2.12 -9.47
CA THR A 32 -2.60 3.04 -8.41
C THR A 32 -1.66 2.94 -7.23
N VAL A 33 -1.23 4.11 -6.74
CA VAL A 33 -0.54 4.26 -5.46
C VAL A 33 -1.28 5.27 -4.63
N TYR A 34 -1.60 4.90 -3.39
CA TYR A 34 -2.12 5.85 -2.43
C TYR A 34 -1.65 5.50 -1.02
N ARG A 35 -1.77 6.48 -0.12
CA ARG A 35 -1.49 6.30 1.30
C ARG A 35 -2.73 6.61 2.13
N THR A 36 -2.84 5.96 3.28
CA THR A 36 -3.90 6.22 4.25
C THR A 36 -3.35 6.16 5.67
N SER A 37 -3.79 7.09 6.52
CA SER A 37 -3.51 7.05 7.97
C SER A 37 -4.44 6.09 8.73
N LYS A 38 -5.46 5.53 8.07
CA LYS A 38 -6.42 4.60 8.67
C LYS A 38 -5.86 3.18 8.73
N LEU A 39 -4.75 2.98 9.45
CA LEU A 39 -4.07 1.69 9.54
C LEU A 39 -5.00 0.58 10.05
N GLU A 40 -5.71 0.80 11.14
CA GLU A 40 -6.59 -0.22 11.76
C GLU A 40 -7.70 -0.74 10.84
N LYS A 41 -8.17 0.10 9.90
CA LYS A 41 -9.23 -0.29 8.96
C LYS A 41 -8.74 -1.16 7.82
N TYR A 42 -7.50 -0.97 7.38
CA TYR A 42 -6.96 -1.56 6.15
C TYR A 42 -5.83 -2.54 6.38
N TRP A 43 -5.20 -2.51 7.56
CA TRP A 43 -4.21 -3.47 7.98
C TRP A 43 -4.90 -4.80 8.30
N LYS A 44 -5.18 -5.58 7.26
CA LYS A 44 -5.36 -7.01 7.45
C LYS A 44 -3.99 -7.58 7.73
N ALA A 45 -3.73 -7.92 8.99
CA ALA A 45 -2.74 -8.94 9.31
C ALA A 45 -3.17 -10.17 8.49
N SER A 46 -2.48 -10.45 7.40
CA SER A 46 -2.66 -11.73 6.74
C SER A 46 -2.30 -12.81 7.79
N PRO A 47 -3.08 -13.89 7.93
CA PRO A 47 -2.53 -15.12 8.47
C PRO A 47 -1.37 -15.63 7.61
#